data_AF-A0AAW1UEP1-F1
#
_entry.id   AF-A0AAW1UEP1-F1
#
_cell.length_a   1.000
_cell.length_b   1.000
_cell.length_c   1.000
_cell.angle_alpha   90.00
_cell.angle_beta   90.00
_cell.angle_gamma   90.00
#
_symmetry.space_group_name_H-M   'P 1'
#
loop_
_entity.id
_entity.type
_entity.pdbx_description
1 polymer ?
#
loop_
_entity_poly.entity_id
_entity_poly.type
_entity_poly.pdbx_seq_one_letter_code
_entity_poly.pdbx_strand_id
1 'polypeptide(L)'
;MPYWWAWRGAVMMAKYRAMLLSAQRTILLRVLSGYRTVSIEAAQIIAETPHLDLLVGESGMHNVGKETLTGVRRMARKMVWKNWQRRWSQATGTAECTKRIIAQIQP
;
A
#
# COMPACT_ATOMS: atom_id res chain seq x y z
N MET A 1 22.50 -8.69 -4.19
CA MET A 1 21.77 -9.76 -3.49
C MET A 1 20.56 -9.13 -2.80
N PRO A 2 19.34 -9.25 -3.34
CA PRO A 2 18.27 -8.40 -2.87
C PRO A 2 17.44 -9.17 -1.83
N TYR A 3 17.37 -8.59 -0.64
CA TYR A 3 17.01 -9.21 0.64
C TYR A 3 15.49 -9.18 0.92
N TRP A 4 14.67 -9.11 -0.13
CA TRP A 4 13.20 -8.97 -0.06
C TRP A 4 12.51 -10.07 0.75
N TRP A 5 13.10 -11.25 0.85
CA TRP A 5 12.55 -12.39 1.58
C TRP A 5 12.54 -12.14 3.09
N ALA A 6 13.56 -11.43 3.61
CA ALA A 6 13.63 -11.03 5.01
C ALA A 6 12.54 -9.99 5.35
N TRP A 7 12.31 -9.03 4.45
CA TRP A 7 11.24 -8.04 4.63
C TRP A 7 9.85 -8.64 4.54
N ARG A 8 9.65 -9.65 3.70
CA ARG A 8 8.35 -10.34 3.62
C ARG A 8 7.97 -10.96 4.96
N GLY A 9 8.92 -11.59 5.65
CA GLY A 9 8.72 -12.11 7.01
C GLY A 9 8.50 -10.99 8.04
N ALA A 10 9.32 -9.94 7.98
CA ALA A 10 9.23 -8.82 8.93
C ALA A 10 7.91 -8.04 8.81
N VAL A 11 7.43 -7.77 7.59
CA VAL A 11 6.19 -7.01 7.33
C VAL A 11 4.93 -7.76 7.76
N MET A 12 4.98 -9.09 7.91
CA MET A 12 3.89 -9.85 8.52
C MET A 12 3.73 -9.57 10.02
N MET A 13 4.77 -9.08 10.69
CA MET A 13 4.68 -8.69 12.10
C MET A 13 4.03 -7.31 12.21
N ALA A 14 2.98 -7.21 13.04
CA ALA A 14 2.20 -5.98 13.21
C ALA A 14 3.07 -4.77 13.59
N LYS A 15 4.10 -4.97 14.43
CA LYS A 15 5.04 -3.92 14.86
C LYS A 15 5.78 -3.29 13.68
N TYR A 16 6.43 -4.10 12.85
CA TYR A 16 7.21 -3.60 11.71
C TYR A 16 6.32 -3.02 10.63
N ARG A 17 5.13 -3.59 10.43
CA ARG A 17 4.11 -3.03 9.54
C ARG A 17 3.70 -1.62 9.97
N ALA A 18 3.44 -1.40 11.27
CA ALA A 18 3.09 -0.08 11.79
C ALA A 18 4.22 0.94 11.61
N MET A 19 5.47 0.54 11.87
CA MET A 19 6.65 1.39 11.64
C MET A 19 6.81 1.78 10.17
N LEU A 20 6.67 0.81 9.26
CA LEU A 20 6.78 1.01 7.82
C LEU A 20 5.71 1.99 7.31
N LEU A 21 4.47 1.82 7.76
CA LEU A 21 3.36 2.70 7.44
C LEU A 21 3.59 4.11 8.00
N SER A 22 4.04 4.24 9.25
CA SER A 22 4.38 5.54 9.85
C SER A 22 5.45 6.28 9.04
N ALA A 23 6.50 5.59 8.61
CA ALA A 23 7.52 6.17 7.74
C ALA A 23 6.95 6.60 6.38
N GLN A 24 6.10 5.77 5.77
CA GLN A 24 5.41 6.11 4.52
C GLN A 24 4.58 7.39 4.67
N ARG A 25 3.84 7.53 5.78
CA ARG A 25 3.01 8.72 6.04
C ARG A 25 3.83 10.00 6.04
N THR A 26 4.99 10.01 6.69
CA THR A 26 5.85 11.21 6.75
C THR A 26 6.31 11.63 5.36
N ILE A 27 6.64 10.67 4.49
CA ILE A 27 7.02 10.95 3.10
C ILE A 27 5.82 11.48 2.31
N LEU A 28 4.66 10.82 2.41
CA LEU A 28 3.44 11.23 1.71
C LEU A 28 2.98 12.63 2.10
N LEU A 29 3.04 13.00 3.38
CA LEU A 29 2.69 14.35 3.81
C LEU A 29 3.63 15.41 3.23
N ARG A 30 4.92 15.09 3.02
CA ARG A 30 5.86 16.00 2.33
C ARG A 30 5.54 16.15 0.85
N VAL A 31 5.21 15.06 0.18
CA VAL A 31 4.81 15.08 -1.25
C VAL A 31 3.53 15.86 -1.44
N LEU A 32 2.55 15.62 -0.57
CA LEU A 32 1.25 16.28 -0.61
C LEU A 32 1.34 17.77 -0.24
N SER A 33 2.29 18.15 0.62
CA SER A 33 2.72 19.51 1.03
C SER A 33 1.65 20.47 1.59
N GLY A 34 0.43 20.49 1.06
CA GLY A 34 -0.70 21.32 1.49
C GLY A 34 -1.60 20.71 2.55
N TYR A 35 -1.37 19.44 2.93
CA TYR A 35 -2.22 18.74 3.89
C TYR A 35 -1.60 18.73 5.28
N ARG A 36 -2.14 19.56 6.19
CA ARG A 36 -1.65 19.69 7.57
C ARG A 36 -1.95 18.45 8.43
N THR A 37 -3.15 17.89 8.32
CA THR A 37 -3.62 16.74 9.10
C THR A 37 -4.52 15.84 8.26
N VAL A 38 -3.97 14.74 7.73
CA VAL A 38 -4.72 13.73 6.98
C VAL A 38 -4.35 12.36 7.51
N SER A 39 -5.32 11.44 7.58
CA SER A 39 -5.05 10.04 7.97
C SER A 39 -4.07 9.39 6.99
N ILE A 40 -3.40 8.33 7.42
CA ILE A 40 -2.46 7.65 6.52
C ILE A 40 -3.19 7.05 5.32
N GLU A 41 -4.39 6.52 5.55
CA GLU A 41 -5.24 5.91 4.52
C GLU A 41 -5.63 6.97 3.49
N ALA A 42 -6.06 8.15 3.93
CA ALA A 42 -6.43 9.23 3.02
C ALA A 42 -5.22 9.83 2.30
N ALA A 43 -4.07 9.97 2.97
CA ALA A 43 -2.84 10.46 2.34
C ALA A 43 -2.38 9.54 1.20
N GLN A 44 -2.57 8.23 1.35
CA GLN A 44 -2.28 7.24 0.32
C GLN A 44 -3.22 7.33 -0.88
N ILE A 45 -4.52 7.57 -0.65
CA ILE A 45 -5.47 7.78 -1.74
C ILE A 45 -5.13 9.05 -2.53
N ILE A 46 -4.88 10.17 -1.83
CA ILE A 46 -4.61 11.46 -2.48
C ILE A 46 -3.29 11.40 -3.26
N ALA A 47 -2.29 10.70 -2.73
CA ALA A 47 -1.01 10.50 -3.41
C ALA A 47 -1.03 9.32 -4.41
N GLU A 48 -2.19 8.70 -4.64
CA GLU A 48 -2.37 7.54 -5.54
C GLU A 48 -1.35 6.41 -5.30
N THR A 49 -0.93 6.24 -4.05
CA THR A 49 0.17 5.34 -3.68
C THR A 49 -0.34 4.24 -2.74
N PRO A 50 -0.27 2.95 -3.13
CA PRO A 50 -0.68 1.85 -2.26
C PRO A 50 0.24 1.73 -1.04
N HIS A 51 -0.25 1.04 0.00
CA HIS A 51 0.54 0.80 1.20
C HIS A 51 1.82 0.02 0.88
N LEU A 52 2.96 0.46 1.43
CA LEU A 52 4.26 -0.18 1.20
C LEU A 52 4.28 -1.67 1.59
N ASP A 53 3.50 -2.07 2.60
CA ASP A 53 3.40 -3.47 3.02
C ASP A 53 2.75 -4.37 1.94
N LEU A 54 1.80 -3.83 1.17
CA LEU A 54 1.22 -4.53 0.02
C LEU A 54 2.22 -4.66 -1.12
N LEU A 55 3.04 -3.63 -1.36
CA LEU A 55 4.09 -3.63 -2.39
C LEU A 55 5.24 -4.59 -2.07
N VAL A 56 5.60 -4.74 -0.79
CA VAL A 56 6.57 -5.76 -0.36
C VAL A 56 6.03 -7.17 -0.64
N GLY A 57 4.73 -7.38 -0.44
CA GLY A 57 4.04 -8.62 -0.81
C GLY A 57 4.13 -8.92 -2.31
N GLU A 58 3.88 -7.92 -3.16
CA GLU A 58 3.99 -8.02 -4.63
C GLU A 58 5.42 -8.33 -5.10
N SER A 59 6.41 -7.69 -4.48
CA SER A 59 7.84 -7.88 -4.81
C SER A 59 8.33 -9.30 -4.53
N GLY A 60 7.77 -9.96 -3.51
CA GLY A 60 8.07 -11.37 -3.22
C GLY A 60 7.63 -12.33 -4.33
N MET A 61 6.56 -12.01 -5.07
CA MET A 61 6.03 -12.84 -6.17
C MET A 61 6.81 -12.63 -7.48
N HIS A 62 7.42 -11.45 -7.66
CA HIS A 62 8.22 -11.12 -8.86
C HIS A 62 9.51 -11.93 -9.01
N ASN A 63 10.03 -12.51 -7.92
CA ASN A 63 11.30 -13.22 -7.89
C ASN A 63 11.19 -14.74 -8.14
N VAL A 64 9.98 -15.25 -8.37
CA VAL A 64 9.72 -16.66 -8.64
C VAL A 64 9.68 -16.90 -10.16
N GLY A 65 10.82 -17.27 -10.77
CA GLY A 65 10.96 -17.90 -12.10
C GLY A 65 10.58 -17.07 -13.35
N LYS A 66 11.47 -16.99 -14.35
CA LYS A 66 11.37 -16.02 -15.47
C LYS A 66 10.35 -16.30 -16.59
N GLU A 67 9.63 -17.43 -16.61
CA GLU A 67 8.89 -17.84 -17.82
C GLU A 67 7.36 -17.82 -17.71
N THR A 68 6.79 -17.72 -16.50
CA THR A 68 5.32 -17.61 -16.26
C THR A 68 4.89 -16.18 -15.85
N LEU A 69 5.79 -15.21 -16.02
CA LEU A 69 5.82 -13.95 -15.28
C LEU A 69 4.69 -12.97 -15.59
N THR A 70 4.21 -12.85 -16.83
CA THR A 70 3.26 -11.77 -17.16
C THR A 70 1.91 -11.97 -16.47
N GLY A 71 1.44 -13.22 -16.41
CA GLY A 71 0.21 -13.60 -15.70
C GLY A 71 0.34 -13.41 -14.19
N VAL A 72 1.44 -13.90 -13.61
CA VAL A 72 1.71 -13.80 -12.17
C VAL A 72 1.84 -12.35 -11.71
N ARG A 73 2.54 -11.49 -12.47
CA ARG A 73 2.66 -10.06 -12.17
C ARG A 73 1.32 -9.34 -12.24
N ARG A 74 0.54 -9.62 -13.28
CA ARG A 74 -0.81 -9.06 -13.43
C ARG A 74 -1.71 -9.50 -12.27
N MET A 75 -1.62 -10.74 -11.84
CA MET A 75 -2.36 -11.25 -10.68
C MET A 75 -1.90 -10.62 -9.36
N ALA A 76 -0.58 -10.48 -9.15
CA ALA A 76 -0.02 -9.84 -7.98
C ALA A 76 -0.47 -8.37 -7.88
N ARG A 77 -0.41 -7.63 -8.99
CA ARG A 77 -0.93 -6.26 -9.08
C ARG A 77 -2.43 -6.18 -8.80
N LYS A 78 -3.23 -7.08 -9.39
CA LYS A 78 -4.68 -7.19 -9.10
C LYS A 78 -4.94 -7.47 -7.60
N MET A 79 -4.11 -8.30 -6.96
CA MET A 79 -4.21 -8.58 -5.53
C MET A 79 -3.86 -7.36 -4.68
N VAL A 80 -2.81 -6.61 -5.03
CA VAL A 80 -2.48 -5.32 -4.39
C VAL A 80 -3.68 -4.38 -4.49
N TRP A 81 -4.25 -4.24 -5.69
CA TRP A 81 -5.40 -3.36 -5.92
C TRP A 81 -6.62 -3.75 -5.09
N LYS A 82 -6.96 -5.04 -5.10
CA LYS A 82 -8.08 -5.59 -4.31
C LYS A 82 -7.87 -5.38 -2.81
N ASN A 83 -6.66 -5.63 -2.32
CA ASN A 83 -6.33 -5.45 -0.91
C ASN A 83 -6.33 -3.98 -0.50
N TRP A 84 -5.86 -3.09 -1.39
CA TRP A 84 -5.87 -1.66 -1.15
C TRP A 84 -7.29 -1.11 -1.11
N GLN A 85 -8.13 -1.46 -2.09
CA GLN A 85 -9.55 -1.11 -2.09
C GLN A 85 -10.26 -1.62 -0.84
N ARG A 86 -10.00 -2.87 -0.41
CA ARG A 86 -10.60 -3.42 0.81
C ARG A 86 -10.21 -2.60 2.05
N ARG A 87 -8.92 -2.27 2.20
CA ARG A 87 -8.44 -1.44 3.33
C ARG A 87 -9.05 -0.05 3.28
N TRP A 88 -9.16 0.52 2.10
CA TRP A 88 -9.83 1.78 1.91
C TRP A 88 -11.27 1.67 2.36
N SER A 89 -12.07 0.74 1.85
CA SER A 89 -13.44 0.52 2.28
C SER A 89 -13.61 0.31 3.80
N GLN A 90 -12.61 -0.23 4.48
CA GLN A 90 -12.62 -0.46 5.94
C GLN A 90 -12.12 0.72 6.80
N ALA A 91 -11.44 1.72 6.22
CA ALA A 91 -10.90 2.86 6.98
C ALA A 91 -11.98 3.72 7.66
N THR A 92 -11.84 4.09 8.92
CA THR A 92 -12.87 4.88 9.64
C THR A 92 -12.30 6.18 10.19
N GLY A 93 -13.16 7.04 10.73
CA GLY A 93 -12.77 8.30 11.36
C GLY A 93 -12.32 9.35 10.34
N THR A 94 -11.09 9.85 10.46
CA THR A 94 -10.59 10.97 9.64
C THR A 94 -10.49 10.67 8.14
N ALA A 95 -10.59 9.40 7.74
CA ALA A 95 -10.67 8.97 6.34
C ALA A 95 -12.07 9.09 5.72
N GLU A 96 -13.13 9.20 6.53
CA GLU A 96 -14.52 9.12 6.05
C GLU A 96 -14.92 10.28 5.15
N CYS A 97 -14.43 11.49 5.44
CA CYS A 97 -14.67 12.65 4.58
C CYS A 97 -14.09 12.41 3.18
N THR A 98 -12.85 11.92 3.11
CA THR A 98 -12.19 11.61 1.83
C THR A 98 -12.87 10.45 1.11
N LYS A 99 -13.43 9.46 1.82
CA LYS A 99 -14.25 8.39 1.21
C LYS A 99 -15.52 8.86 0.54
N ARG A 100 -16.17 9.88 1.11
CA ARG A 100 -17.36 10.48 0.48
C ARG A 100 -17.04 11.07 -0.89
N ILE A 101 -15.82 11.57 -1.06
CA ILE A 101 -15.35 12.15 -2.33
C ILE A 101 -14.81 11.05 -3.26
N ILE A 102 -13.96 10.16 -2.73
CA ILE A 102 -13.27 9.11 -3.48
C ILE A 102 -13.63 7.75 -2.87
N ALA A 103 -14.72 7.14 -3.31
CA ALA A 103 -15.17 5.85 -2.78
C ALA A 103 -14.41 4.66 -3.40
N GLN A 104 -14.01 4.78 -4.66
CA GLN A 104 -13.38 3.70 -5.42
C GLN A 104 -12.05 4.15 -6.01
N ILE A 105 -11.04 3.31 -5.83
CA ILE A 105 -9.68 3.54 -6.31
C ILE A 105 -9.56 2.92 -7.71
N GLN A 106 -9.38 3.75 -8.74
CA GLN A 106 -9.32 3.30 -10.15
C GLN A 106 -8.01 2.56 -10.45
N PRO A 107 -8.02 1.36 -11.06
CA PRO A 107 -6.81 0.65 -11.48
C PRO A 107 -6.06 1.32 -12.63
#